data_AF-F5GUK9-F1
#
_entry.id   AF-F5GUK9-F1
#
_cell.length_a   1.000
_cell.length_b   1.000
_cell.length_c   1.000
_cell.angle_alpha   90.00
_cell.angle_beta   90.00
_cell.angle_gamma   90.00
#
_symmetry.space_group_name_H-M   'P 1'
#
loop_
_entity.id
_entity.type
_entity.pdbx_description
1 polymer ?
#
loop_
_entity_poly.entity_id
_entity_poly.type
_entity_poly.pdbx_seq_one_letter_code
_entity_poly.pdbx_strand_id
1 'polypeptide(L)'
;MMLISRKTEHYSDVVQFLYIEYTHCVCIARYIDSLRSHSLLLKRKTKGIRDSGSKEDEADTVYLLAKELAYDVVTGQTDNLAAALAKTSGKDIVQFAKAVEISHSGIGKKVCVTRKDSGGTRYAKYAATTNKSSNPETSLCGDEGGSSGTNNTQEFLKEFVAKTLVENESKNWPTSSGTGLKTNDNAKAVATDLVALNRDEKTIVAGLLAKTIEGGEVVEIRAVSSTSVMALELRVCW
;
A
#
# COMPACT_ATOMS: atom_id res chain seq x y z
N MET A 1 24.98 -44.20 -23.73
CA MET A 1 25.21 -42.98 -22.92
C MET A 1 24.53 -41.82 -23.62
N MET A 2 23.90 -40.95 -22.82
CA MET A 2 23.19 -39.69 -23.12
C MET A 2 21.74 -39.74 -23.64
N LEU A 3 20.90 -39.23 -22.73
CA LEU A 3 19.54 -38.75 -22.77
C LEU A 3 19.34 -37.62 -23.80
N ILE A 4 18.10 -37.30 -24.15
CA ILE A 4 17.49 -35.97 -23.90
C ILE A 4 15.96 -36.08 -24.04
N SER A 5 15.29 -35.40 -23.10
CA SER A 5 13.87 -35.38 -22.80
C SER A 5 13.27 -34.00 -23.10
N ARG A 6 11.92 -33.95 -23.09
CA ARG A 6 10.99 -32.81 -22.96
C ARG A 6 10.57 -32.04 -24.22
N LYS A 7 9.25 -32.07 -24.47
CA LYS A 7 8.51 -31.01 -25.19
C LYS A 7 7.01 -31.00 -24.82
N THR A 8 6.66 -30.57 -23.61
CA THR A 8 5.25 -30.27 -23.19
C THR A 8 5.20 -29.29 -22.00
N GLU A 9 5.54 -28.01 -22.17
CA GLU A 9 5.50 -27.00 -21.07
C GLU A 9 5.04 -25.60 -21.57
N HIS A 10 3.91 -25.46 -22.26
CA HIS A 10 3.50 -24.09 -22.69
C HIS A 10 2.00 -23.75 -22.65
N TYR A 11 1.10 -24.68 -22.30
CA TYR A 11 -0.35 -24.40 -22.28
C TYR A 11 -0.92 -24.16 -20.87
N SER A 12 -0.30 -24.70 -19.81
CA SER A 12 -0.83 -24.59 -18.44
C SER A 12 -0.58 -23.24 -17.80
N ASP A 13 0.55 -22.58 -18.10
CA ASP A 13 0.92 -21.31 -17.46
C ASP A 13 0.02 -20.15 -17.92
N VAL A 14 -0.39 -20.14 -19.19
CA VAL A 14 -1.26 -19.08 -19.74
C VAL A 14 -2.68 -19.17 -19.16
N VAL A 15 -3.19 -20.39 -18.97
CA VAL A 15 -4.51 -20.63 -18.36
C VAL A 15 -4.49 -20.31 -16.87
N GLN A 16 -3.38 -20.60 -16.17
CA GLN A 16 -3.22 -20.25 -14.75
C GLN A 16 -3.12 -18.74 -14.54
N PHE A 17 -2.41 -18.01 -15.41
CA PHE A 17 -2.37 -16.54 -15.39
C PHE A 17 -3.76 -15.92 -15.65
N LEU A 18 -4.50 -16.41 -16.65
CA LEU A 18 -5.86 -15.94 -16.94
C LEU A 18 -6.84 -16.28 -15.81
N TYR A 19 -6.72 -17.45 -15.17
CA TYR A 19 -7.56 -17.84 -14.04
C TYR A 19 -7.22 -17.03 -12.78
N ILE A 20 -5.94 -16.71 -12.54
CA ILE A 20 -5.52 -15.80 -11.46
C ILE A 20 -6.08 -14.39 -11.69
N GLU A 21 -5.99 -13.86 -12.91
CA GLU A 21 -6.58 -12.54 -13.23
C GLU A 21 -8.11 -12.54 -13.10
N TYR A 22 -8.80 -13.59 -13.56
CA TYR A 22 -10.28 -13.68 -13.49
C TYR A 22 -10.78 -13.91 -12.06
N THR A 23 -10.09 -14.75 -11.28
CA THR A 23 -10.42 -15.00 -9.87
C THR A 23 -10.08 -13.79 -9.02
N HIS A 24 -8.97 -13.09 -9.29
CA HIS A 24 -8.68 -11.79 -8.67
C HIS A 24 -9.76 -10.77 -9.01
N CYS A 25 -10.20 -10.66 -10.27
CA CYS A 25 -11.22 -9.69 -10.66
C CYS A 25 -12.58 -9.94 -9.97
N VAL A 26 -13.01 -11.20 -9.85
CA VAL A 26 -14.27 -11.56 -9.15
C VAL A 26 -14.14 -11.39 -7.63
N CYS A 27 -13.01 -11.78 -7.04
CA CYS A 27 -12.75 -11.55 -5.62
C CYS A 27 -12.66 -10.06 -5.29
N ILE A 28 -12.06 -9.26 -6.16
CA ILE A 28 -11.94 -7.81 -6.03
C ILE A 28 -13.31 -7.12 -6.18
N ALA A 29 -14.13 -7.51 -7.15
CA ALA A 29 -15.48 -6.96 -7.31
C ALA A 29 -16.37 -7.29 -6.09
N ARG A 30 -16.32 -8.53 -5.61
CA ARG A 30 -17.02 -8.94 -4.37
C ARG A 30 -16.45 -8.26 -3.13
N TYR A 31 -15.16 -7.98 -3.10
CA TYR A 31 -14.51 -7.21 -2.03
C TYR A 31 -14.96 -5.75 -2.06
N ILE A 32 -15.08 -5.10 -3.22
CA ILE A 32 -15.64 -3.73 -3.32
C ILE A 32 -17.11 -3.71 -2.89
N ASP A 33 -17.92 -4.69 -3.29
CA ASP A 33 -19.32 -4.77 -2.87
C ASP A 33 -19.45 -5.06 -1.37
N SER A 34 -18.57 -5.91 -0.82
CA SER A 34 -18.43 -6.15 0.61
C SER A 34 -17.99 -4.89 1.38
N LEU A 35 -17.00 -4.15 0.87
CA LEU A 35 -16.54 -2.87 1.43
C LEU A 35 -17.64 -1.82 1.37
N ARG A 36 -18.40 -1.74 0.28
CA ARG A 36 -19.54 -0.82 0.13
C ARG A 36 -20.65 -1.16 1.12
N SER A 37 -20.96 -2.44 1.31
CA SER A 37 -21.96 -2.92 2.28
C SER A 37 -21.51 -2.66 3.74
N HIS A 38 -20.25 -2.98 4.07
CA HIS A 38 -19.70 -2.77 5.41
C HIS A 38 -19.50 -1.27 5.74
N SER A 39 -19.10 -0.44 4.77
CA SER A 39 -19.03 1.02 4.94
C SER A 39 -20.40 1.64 5.23
N LEU A 40 -21.47 1.16 4.57
CA LEU A 40 -22.84 1.60 4.86
C LEU A 40 -23.30 1.18 6.26
N LEU A 41 -22.91 -0.01 6.73
CA LEU A 41 -23.16 -0.45 8.09
C LEU A 41 -22.38 0.38 9.12
N LEU A 42 -21.11 0.69 8.84
CA LEU A 42 -20.26 1.55 9.68
C LEU A 42 -20.79 2.97 9.79
N LYS A 43 -21.18 3.60 8.67
CA LYS A 43 -21.82 4.92 8.66
C LYS A 43 -23.13 4.95 9.43
N ARG A 44 -23.89 3.85 9.48
CA ARG A 44 -25.07 3.73 10.34
C ARG A 44 -24.71 3.56 11.81
N LYS A 45 -23.63 2.83 12.12
CA LYS A 45 -23.16 2.58 13.50
C LYS A 45 -22.56 3.85 14.14
N THR A 46 -21.78 4.64 13.42
CA THR A 46 -21.20 5.91 13.91
C THR A 46 -22.21 7.06 13.99
N LYS A 47 -23.19 7.11 13.06
CA LYS A 47 -24.32 8.06 13.15
C LYS A 47 -25.25 7.75 14.34
N GLY A 48 -25.27 6.49 14.81
CA GLY A 48 -26.07 6.03 15.94
C GLY A 48 -25.40 6.12 17.31
N ILE A 49 -24.07 6.21 17.39
CA ILE A 49 -23.33 6.24 18.66
C ILE A 49 -22.74 7.63 18.87
N ARG A 50 -23.61 8.52 19.36
CA ARG A 50 -23.20 9.66 20.16
C ARG A 50 -23.71 9.32 21.54
N ASP A 51 -22.79 8.91 22.40
CA ASP A 51 -22.94 8.55 23.81
C ASP A 51 -22.66 7.06 24.11
N SER A 52 -22.02 6.85 25.26
CA SER A 52 -21.50 5.60 25.85
C SER A 52 -20.21 5.02 25.24
N GLY A 53 -19.12 5.27 25.97
CA GLY A 53 -17.89 4.51 25.85
C GLY A 53 -18.07 3.10 26.38
N SER A 54 -17.88 2.11 25.51
CA SER A 54 -17.64 0.71 25.88
C SER A 54 -16.23 0.33 25.40
N LYS A 55 -15.48 -0.32 26.29
CA LYS A 55 -14.19 -0.95 25.99
C LYS A 55 -14.45 -2.25 25.24
N GLU A 56 -14.91 -2.14 24.00
CA GLU A 56 -15.04 -3.26 23.07
C GLU A 56 -13.89 -3.18 22.06
N ASP A 57 -12.93 -4.08 22.27
CA ASP A 57 -12.21 -4.86 21.26
C ASP A 57 -11.25 -4.08 20.34
N GLU A 58 -9.98 -3.94 20.78
CA GLU A 58 -8.89 -3.40 19.96
C GLU A 58 -8.76 -4.11 18.59
N ALA A 59 -9.07 -5.40 18.50
CA ALA A 59 -9.02 -6.15 17.24
C ALA A 59 -10.09 -5.72 16.22
N ASP A 60 -11.32 -5.44 16.66
CA ASP A 60 -12.40 -4.96 15.79
C ASP A 60 -12.09 -3.55 15.29
N THR A 61 -11.47 -2.70 16.11
CA THR A 61 -11.10 -1.35 15.68
C THR A 61 -10.06 -1.33 14.56
N VAL A 62 -9.08 -2.25 14.57
CA VAL A 62 -8.06 -2.37 13.51
C VAL A 62 -8.67 -2.88 12.21
N TYR A 63 -9.56 -3.86 12.28
CA TYR A 63 -10.30 -4.39 11.12
C TYR A 63 -11.17 -3.31 10.46
N LEU A 64 -11.86 -2.51 11.26
CA LEU A 64 -12.70 -1.42 10.76
C LEU A 64 -11.86 -0.31 10.12
N LEU A 65 -10.70 0.02 10.70
CA LEU A 65 -9.77 1.01 10.15
C LEU A 65 -9.26 0.61 8.76
N ALA A 66 -8.87 -0.66 8.59
CA ALA A 66 -8.38 -1.20 7.33
C ALA A 66 -9.41 -1.09 6.19
N LYS A 67 -10.68 -1.37 6.51
CA LYS A 67 -11.80 -1.25 5.55
C LYS A 67 -12.15 0.19 5.21
N GLU A 68 -12.09 1.11 6.18
CA GLU A 68 -12.29 2.54 5.92
C GLU A 68 -11.18 3.10 5.01
N LEU A 69 -9.92 2.74 5.28
CA LEU A 69 -8.77 3.11 4.44
C LEU A 69 -8.94 2.67 2.98
N ALA A 70 -9.31 1.40 2.78
CA ALA A 70 -9.55 0.85 1.44
C ALA A 70 -10.69 1.58 0.71
N TYR A 71 -11.75 1.94 1.42
CA TYR A 71 -12.87 2.70 0.87
C TYR A 71 -12.47 4.13 0.51
N ASP A 72 -11.69 4.81 1.35
CA ASP A 72 -11.27 6.19 1.10
C ASP A 72 -10.35 6.30 -0.12
N VAL A 73 -9.47 5.32 -0.35
CA VAL A 73 -8.66 5.22 -1.58
C VAL A 73 -9.55 5.13 -2.83
N VAL A 74 -10.56 4.25 -2.81
CA VAL A 74 -11.44 4.03 -3.97
C VAL A 74 -12.37 5.21 -4.22
N THR A 75 -12.87 5.85 -3.16
CA THR A 75 -13.79 6.99 -3.26
C THR A 75 -13.13 8.34 -3.43
N GLY A 76 -11.80 8.40 -3.28
CA GLY A 76 -11.01 9.61 -3.46
C GLY A 76 -11.14 10.61 -2.31
N GLN A 77 -11.41 10.14 -1.09
CA GLN A 77 -11.49 10.99 0.10
C GLN A 77 -10.09 11.24 0.67
N THR A 78 -9.30 12.09 0.00
CA THR A 78 -7.88 12.33 0.35
C THR A 78 -7.67 12.75 1.81
N ASP A 79 -8.52 13.62 2.36
CA ASP A 79 -8.36 14.09 3.75
C ASP A 79 -8.64 13.00 4.78
N ASN A 80 -9.67 12.16 4.54
CA ASN A 80 -10.00 11.03 5.41
C ASN A 80 -8.91 9.96 5.32
N LEU A 81 -8.47 9.64 4.10
CA LEU A 81 -7.36 8.72 3.85
C LEU A 81 -6.08 9.19 4.53
N ALA A 82 -5.74 10.47 4.42
CA ALA A 82 -4.55 11.03 5.05
C ALA A 82 -4.64 10.96 6.58
N ALA A 83 -5.81 11.25 7.15
CA ALA A 83 -6.03 11.17 8.60
C ALA A 83 -5.94 9.71 9.11
N ALA A 84 -6.43 8.75 8.34
CA ALA A 84 -6.34 7.34 8.67
C ALA A 84 -4.92 6.79 8.50
N LEU A 85 -4.23 7.10 7.40
CA LEU A 85 -2.82 6.75 7.18
C LEU A 85 -1.91 7.33 8.26
N ALA A 86 -2.22 8.53 8.75
CA ALA A 86 -1.46 9.14 9.84
C ALA A 86 -1.57 8.38 11.17
N LYS A 87 -2.60 7.54 11.35
CA LYS A 87 -2.76 6.64 12.51
C LYS A 87 -2.15 5.26 12.29
N THR A 88 -1.89 4.89 11.04
CA THR A 88 -1.21 3.64 10.68
C THR A 88 0.26 3.72 11.09
N SER A 89 0.78 2.62 11.67
CA SER A 89 2.18 2.58 12.10
C SER A 89 3.12 2.63 10.90
N GLY A 90 4.32 3.22 11.08
CA GLY A 90 5.31 3.26 10.00
C GLY A 90 5.71 1.86 9.53
N LYS A 91 5.77 0.90 10.46
CA LYS A 91 6.01 -0.53 10.18
C LYS A 91 5.00 -1.08 9.16
N ASP A 92 3.72 -0.84 9.37
CA ASP A 92 2.68 -1.32 8.45
C ASP A 92 2.79 -0.64 7.08
N ILE A 93 3.18 0.63 7.03
CA ILE A 93 3.42 1.35 5.77
C ILE A 93 4.62 0.78 5.01
N VAL A 94 5.68 0.40 5.72
CA VAL A 94 6.83 -0.28 5.10
C VAL A 94 6.40 -1.65 4.55
N GLN A 95 5.59 -2.42 5.27
CA GLN A 95 5.07 -3.69 4.78
C GLN A 95 4.14 -3.51 3.57
N PHE A 96 3.30 -2.47 3.59
CA PHE A 96 2.43 -2.13 2.48
C PHE A 96 3.25 -1.80 1.22
N ALA A 97 4.27 -0.94 1.35
CA ALA A 97 5.14 -0.59 0.23
C ALA A 97 5.89 -1.82 -0.33
N LYS A 98 6.37 -2.72 0.54
CA LYS A 98 6.97 -4.01 0.12
C LYS A 98 5.97 -4.85 -0.66
N ALA A 99 4.72 -4.95 -0.20
CA ALA A 99 3.66 -5.69 -0.88
C ALA A 99 3.30 -5.10 -2.25
N VAL A 100 3.25 -3.77 -2.37
CA VAL A 100 3.06 -3.06 -3.65
C VAL A 100 4.21 -3.34 -4.60
N GLU A 101 5.46 -3.24 -4.15
CA GLU A 101 6.63 -3.49 -5.00
C GLU A 101 6.67 -4.94 -5.52
N ILE A 102 6.33 -5.92 -4.69
CA ILE A 102 6.31 -7.34 -5.07
C ILE A 102 5.17 -7.65 -6.03
N SER A 103 3.96 -7.16 -5.74
CA SER A 103 2.76 -7.57 -6.47
C SER A 103 2.53 -6.72 -7.72
N HIS A 104 2.86 -5.43 -7.66
CA HIS A 104 2.52 -4.43 -8.69
C HIS A 104 3.55 -3.28 -8.71
N SER A 105 4.83 -3.58 -8.99
CA SER A 105 5.92 -2.57 -9.03
C SER A 105 5.63 -1.36 -9.93
N GLY A 106 4.80 -1.51 -10.97
CA GLY A 106 4.33 -0.40 -11.80
C GLY A 106 3.53 0.66 -11.03
N ILE A 107 2.78 0.25 -10.00
CA ILE A 107 2.06 1.15 -9.09
C ILE A 107 3.04 1.82 -8.13
N GLY A 108 4.03 1.07 -7.61
CA GLY A 108 5.06 1.61 -6.73
C GLY A 108 5.83 2.79 -7.36
N LYS A 109 6.02 2.77 -8.68
CA LYS A 109 6.64 3.85 -9.46
C LYS A 109 5.75 5.09 -9.67
N LYS A 110 4.50 5.07 -9.23
CA LYS A 110 3.53 6.19 -9.32
C LYS A 110 3.28 6.85 -7.96
N VAL A 111 3.82 6.31 -6.89
CA VAL A 111 3.62 6.78 -5.52
C VAL A 111 4.95 7.27 -4.96
N CYS A 112 4.92 8.38 -4.22
CA CYS A 112 6.09 9.08 -3.72
C CYS A 112 7.11 9.35 -4.83
N VAL A 113 6.64 9.82 -5.98
CA VAL A 113 7.51 10.09 -7.12
C VAL A 113 8.23 11.41 -6.89
N THR A 114 9.54 11.35 -6.66
CA THR A 114 10.36 12.56 -6.52
C THR A 114 10.29 13.43 -7.77
N ARG A 115 10.25 14.75 -7.57
CA ARG A 115 10.15 15.74 -8.64
C ARG A 115 11.44 16.51 -8.80
N LYS A 116 11.60 17.11 -9.97
CA LYS A 116 12.70 18.04 -10.21
C LYS A 116 12.52 19.30 -9.39
N ASP A 117 13.63 19.94 -9.03
CA ASP A 117 13.63 21.32 -8.54
C ASP A 117 12.94 22.27 -9.54
N SER A 118 12.63 23.49 -9.09
CA SER A 118 11.98 24.50 -9.93
C SER A 118 12.73 24.82 -11.23
N GLY A 119 14.06 24.65 -11.23
CA GLY A 119 14.91 24.80 -12.40
C GLY A 119 14.97 23.57 -13.33
N GLY A 120 14.26 22.48 -13.03
CA GLY A 120 14.20 21.29 -13.88
C GLY A 120 15.52 20.50 -13.98
N THR A 121 16.45 20.72 -13.06
CA THR A 121 17.84 20.26 -13.14
C THR A 121 18.05 18.95 -12.40
N ARG A 122 17.47 18.76 -11.21
CA ARG A 122 17.75 17.60 -10.34
C ARG A 122 16.50 17.11 -9.61
N TYR A 123 16.37 15.80 -9.46
CA TYR A 123 15.34 15.18 -8.63
C TYR A 123 15.70 15.25 -7.15
N ALA A 124 14.69 15.25 -6.27
CA ALA A 124 14.92 14.97 -4.87
C ALA A 124 15.49 13.54 -4.68
N LYS A 125 16.21 13.34 -3.58
CA LYS A 125 16.78 12.06 -3.18
C LYS A 125 16.30 11.72 -1.79
N TYR A 126 15.71 10.55 -1.59
CA TYR A 126 15.25 10.12 -0.29
C TYR A 126 16.41 9.89 0.69
N ALA A 127 16.23 10.42 1.89
CA ALA A 127 17.17 10.35 3.00
C ALA A 127 16.43 10.36 4.35
N ALA A 128 17.18 10.14 5.42
CA ALA A 128 16.64 10.10 6.78
C ALA A 128 16.23 11.48 7.33
N THR A 129 16.66 12.59 6.71
CA THR A 129 16.31 13.96 7.11
C THR A 129 16.38 14.87 5.89
N THR A 130 15.42 15.79 5.77
CA THR A 130 15.38 16.78 4.69
C THR A 130 16.47 17.84 4.88
N ASN A 131 17.34 18.00 3.88
CA ASN A 131 18.36 19.05 3.83
C ASN A 131 18.50 19.63 2.41
N LYS A 132 17.51 20.44 2.03
CA LYS A 132 17.38 20.99 0.67
C LYS A 132 18.25 22.22 0.40
N SER A 133 18.83 22.82 1.44
CA SER A 133 19.70 23.99 1.31
C SER A 133 21.05 23.61 0.69
N SER A 134 21.57 22.45 1.10
CA SER A 134 22.92 22.02 0.74
C SER A 134 22.94 20.77 -0.15
N ASN A 135 21.87 19.97 -0.16
CA ASN A 135 21.79 18.69 -0.88
C ASN A 135 20.43 18.52 -1.57
N PRO A 136 20.26 17.53 -2.47
CA PRO A 136 18.96 17.17 -3.02
C PRO A 136 18.12 16.31 -2.05
N GLU A 137 18.52 16.20 -0.78
CA GLU A 137 17.99 15.22 0.17
C GLU A 137 16.65 15.63 0.77
N THR A 138 15.70 14.69 0.78
CA THR A 138 14.36 14.87 1.34
C THR A 138 13.92 13.65 2.15
N SER A 139 13.13 13.90 3.19
CA SER A 139 12.35 12.89 3.91
C SER A 139 10.85 12.99 3.62
N LEU A 140 10.46 13.83 2.66
CA LEU A 140 9.07 14.05 2.27
C LEU A 140 8.72 13.27 0.99
N CYS A 141 7.70 12.42 1.06
CA CYS A 141 7.14 11.68 -0.06
C CYS A 141 6.75 12.63 -1.22
N GLY A 142 7.18 12.29 -2.44
CA GLY A 142 6.94 13.07 -3.65
C GLY A 142 7.60 14.47 -3.70
N ASP A 143 8.57 14.79 -2.85
CA ASP A 143 9.15 16.14 -2.80
C ASP A 143 10.01 16.49 -4.04
N GLU A 144 10.22 17.78 -4.24
CA GLU A 144 11.07 18.36 -5.29
C GLU A 144 12.54 18.48 -4.86
N GLY A 145 13.46 18.48 -5.83
CA GLY A 145 14.89 18.65 -5.58
C GLY A 145 15.23 19.94 -4.82
N GLY A 146 16.27 19.87 -3.99
CA GLY A 146 16.84 21.05 -3.31
C GLY A 146 17.64 21.96 -4.25
N SER A 147 18.13 23.07 -3.73
CA SER A 147 18.86 24.09 -4.52
C SER A 147 20.29 23.68 -4.90
N SER A 148 20.80 22.61 -4.28
CA SER A 148 22.22 22.22 -4.31
C SER A 148 22.42 20.71 -4.52
N GLY A 149 23.62 20.31 -4.96
CA GLY A 149 24.00 18.91 -5.24
C GLY A 149 23.49 18.35 -6.58
N THR A 150 23.79 17.10 -6.92
CA THR A 150 23.38 16.49 -8.20
C THR A 150 22.63 15.19 -7.98
N ASN A 151 21.43 15.08 -8.53
CA ASN A 151 20.69 13.83 -8.62
C ASN A 151 19.83 13.80 -9.89
N ASN A 152 20.17 12.91 -10.82
CA ASN A 152 19.46 12.77 -12.09
C ASN A 152 18.51 11.57 -12.10
N THR A 153 18.43 10.85 -10.98
CA THR A 153 17.61 9.64 -10.84
C THR A 153 16.35 9.97 -10.08
N GLN A 154 15.22 9.67 -10.69
CA GLN A 154 13.92 9.73 -10.04
C GLN A 154 13.77 8.53 -9.11
N GLU A 155 13.36 8.80 -7.87
CA GLU A 155 13.08 7.83 -6.83
C GLU A 155 11.58 7.76 -6.51
N PHE A 156 11.14 6.62 -5.95
CA PHE A 156 9.73 6.25 -5.78
C PHE A 156 9.44 5.73 -4.36
N LEU A 157 8.25 5.16 -4.15
CA LEU A 157 7.79 4.58 -2.89
C LEU A 157 8.81 3.62 -2.25
N LYS A 158 9.48 2.81 -3.05
CA LYS A 158 10.50 1.86 -2.57
C LYS A 158 11.67 2.57 -1.89
N GLU A 159 12.23 3.58 -2.53
CA GLU A 159 13.33 4.36 -1.98
C GLU A 159 12.88 5.20 -0.79
N PHE A 160 11.65 5.74 -0.81
CA PHE A 160 11.05 6.42 0.33
C PHE A 160 11.05 5.50 1.56
N VAL A 161 10.46 4.30 1.46
CA VAL A 161 10.43 3.41 2.64
C VAL A 161 11.81 2.92 3.04
N ALA A 162 12.71 2.64 2.09
CA ALA A 162 14.03 2.10 2.40
C ALA A 162 14.99 3.13 3.00
N LYS A 163 14.91 4.40 2.59
CA LYS A 163 15.89 5.45 2.94
C LYS A 163 15.33 6.46 3.92
N THR A 164 14.02 6.62 4.00
CA THR A 164 13.37 7.63 4.83
C THR A 164 12.70 7.03 6.06
N LEU A 165 12.02 5.89 5.92
CA LEU A 165 11.40 5.16 7.05
C LEU A 165 12.40 4.25 7.77
N VAL A 166 13.45 4.85 8.32
CA VAL A 166 14.51 4.16 9.08
C VAL A 166 14.16 4.05 10.57
N GLU A 167 15.02 3.45 11.40
CA GLU A 167 14.84 3.27 12.86
C GLU A 167 13.52 2.56 13.23
N ASN A 168 13.52 1.23 13.14
CA ASN A 168 12.31 0.41 13.37
C ASN A 168 11.12 0.81 12.49
N GLU A 169 11.42 1.20 11.24
CA GLU A 169 10.42 1.49 10.21
C GLU A 169 9.48 2.66 10.57
N SER A 170 9.85 3.53 11.51
CA SER A 170 8.97 4.57 12.07
C SER A 170 9.50 6.00 11.96
N LYS A 171 10.80 6.20 11.71
CA LYS A 171 11.34 7.56 11.51
C LYS A 171 10.68 8.20 10.29
N ASN A 172 10.33 9.48 10.40
CA ASN A 172 9.66 10.24 9.34
C ASN A 172 8.23 9.78 8.99
N TRP A 173 7.58 8.95 9.81
CA TRP A 173 6.17 8.62 9.66
C TRP A 173 5.35 9.02 10.89
N PRO A 174 4.17 9.67 10.73
CA PRO A 174 3.54 10.16 9.50
C PRO A 174 4.04 11.54 9.04
N THR A 175 5.03 12.11 9.73
CA THR A 175 5.56 13.46 9.51
C THR A 175 7.03 13.39 9.13
N SER A 176 7.43 14.11 8.10
CA SER A 176 8.83 14.26 7.66
C SER A 176 9.68 14.99 8.70
N SER A 177 11.01 14.96 8.54
CA SER A 177 11.95 15.67 9.42
C SER A 177 12.88 16.61 8.66
N GLY A 178 13.41 17.61 9.36
CA GLY A 178 14.36 18.57 8.79
C GLY A 178 13.69 19.85 8.30
N THR A 179 14.24 20.46 7.26
CA THR A 179 13.76 21.77 6.79
C THR A 179 12.35 21.69 6.19
N GLY A 180 11.45 22.57 6.62
CA GLY A 180 10.13 22.74 6.00
C GLY A 180 9.09 21.69 6.34
N LEU A 181 9.32 20.87 7.39
CA LEU A 181 8.38 19.85 7.85
C LEU A 181 7.01 20.44 8.21
N LYS A 182 5.95 19.68 7.94
CA LYS A 182 4.57 20.02 8.34
C LYS A 182 3.90 18.79 8.94
N THR A 183 3.06 19.00 9.94
CA THR A 183 2.34 17.87 10.59
C THR A 183 1.59 17.00 9.58
N ASN A 184 1.90 15.71 9.61
CA ASN A 184 1.34 14.63 8.79
C ASN A 184 1.54 14.82 7.27
N ASP A 185 2.60 15.54 6.86
CA ASP A 185 2.91 15.79 5.46
C ASP A 185 3.15 14.51 4.64
N ASN A 186 3.86 13.53 5.18
CA ASN A 186 4.08 12.24 4.51
C ASN A 186 2.78 11.45 4.33
N ALA A 187 1.93 11.37 5.35
CA ALA A 187 0.63 10.71 5.23
C ALA A 187 -0.27 11.40 4.18
N LYS A 188 -0.26 12.74 4.12
CA LYS A 188 -1.01 13.51 3.11
C LYS A 188 -0.46 13.31 1.70
N ALA A 189 0.87 13.30 1.54
CA ALA A 189 1.51 13.08 0.25
C ALA A 189 1.20 11.68 -0.29
N VAL A 190 1.35 10.64 0.54
CA VAL A 190 0.97 9.26 0.16
C VAL A 190 -0.51 9.20 -0.21
N ALA A 191 -1.41 9.74 0.63
CA ALA A 191 -2.85 9.73 0.35
C ALA A 191 -3.19 10.40 -0.99
N THR A 192 -2.52 11.51 -1.31
CA THR A 192 -2.71 12.24 -2.56
C THR A 192 -2.34 11.38 -3.76
N ASP A 193 -1.17 10.74 -3.71
CA ASP A 193 -0.70 9.87 -4.79
C ASP A 193 -1.60 8.64 -4.97
N LEU A 194 -2.05 8.02 -3.87
CA LEU A 194 -2.97 6.87 -3.94
C LEU A 194 -4.32 7.24 -4.55
N VAL A 195 -4.86 8.42 -4.23
CA VAL A 195 -6.11 8.92 -4.81
C VAL A 195 -5.92 9.40 -6.26
N ALA A 196 -4.71 9.69 -6.70
CA ALA A 196 -4.41 10.04 -8.08
C ALA A 196 -4.31 8.82 -9.02
N LEU A 197 -4.20 7.60 -8.48
CA LEU A 197 -4.16 6.36 -9.26
C LEU A 197 -5.45 6.14 -10.07
N ASN A 198 -5.34 5.32 -11.12
CA ASN A 198 -6.52 4.91 -11.88
C ASN A 198 -7.43 3.98 -11.05
N ARG A 199 -8.64 3.71 -11.54
CA ARG A 199 -9.66 2.95 -10.80
C ARG A 199 -9.20 1.55 -10.38
N ASP A 200 -8.54 0.84 -11.29
CA ASP A 200 -8.11 -0.55 -11.05
C ASP A 200 -6.92 -0.57 -10.08
N GLU A 201 -5.97 0.35 -10.26
CA GLU A 201 -4.82 0.54 -9.37
C GLU A 201 -5.23 0.91 -7.95
N LYS A 202 -6.22 1.81 -7.80
CA LYS A 202 -6.81 2.16 -6.50
C LYS A 202 -7.34 0.94 -5.78
N THR A 203 -8.01 0.06 -6.52
CA THR A 203 -8.64 -1.11 -5.95
C THR A 203 -7.61 -2.14 -5.51
N ILE A 204 -6.55 -2.33 -6.30
CA ILE A 204 -5.39 -3.15 -5.92
C ILE A 204 -4.74 -2.61 -4.65
N VAL A 205 -4.44 -1.32 -4.60
CA VAL A 205 -3.81 -0.68 -3.44
C VAL A 205 -4.68 -0.75 -2.20
N ALA A 206 -5.98 -0.52 -2.34
CA ALA A 206 -6.95 -0.64 -1.26
C ALA A 206 -6.94 -2.05 -0.65
N GLY A 207 -6.93 -3.09 -1.49
CA GLY A 207 -6.81 -4.48 -1.02
C GLY A 207 -5.48 -4.79 -0.33
N LEU A 208 -4.37 -4.26 -0.85
CA LEU A 208 -3.05 -4.44 -0.23
C LEU A 208 -2.96 -3.74 1.13
N LEU A 209 -3.45 -2.51 1.25
CA LEU A 209 -3.51 -1.76 2.52
C LEU A 209 -4.30 -2.53 3.57
N ALA A 210 -5.48 -3.02 3.20
CA ALA A 210 -6.32 -3.77 4.13
C ALA A 210 -5.62 -5.04 4.62
N LYS A 211 -5.03 -5.82 3.70
CA LYS A 211 -4.31 -7.05 4.04
C LYS A 211 -3.10 -6.80 4.94
N THR A 212 -2.40 -5.68 4.76
CA THR A 212 -1.25 -5.33 5.58
C THR A 212 -1.65 -4.91 6.99
N ILE A 213 -2.72 -4.13 7.13
CA ILE A 213 -3.15 -3.56 8.42
C ILE A 213 -3.94 -4.58 9.25
N GLU A 214 -4.66 -5.50 8.62
CA GLU A 214 -5.36 -6.60 9.31
C GLU A 214 -4.40 -7.63 9.93
N GLY A 215 -3.08 -7.49 9.74
CA GLY A 215 -2.10 -8.45 10.26
C GLY A 215 -2.16 -9.74 9.46
N GLY A 216 -1.72 -9.70 8.20
CA GLY A 216 -1.44 -10.90 7.44
C GLY A 216 -0.27 -11.66 8.06
N GLU A 217 -0.52 -12.43 9.11
CA GLU A 217 0.33 -13.57 9.44
C GLU A 217 0.45 -14.40 8.17
N VAL A 218 1.65 -14.36 7.59
CA VAL A 218 2.06 -15.27 6.54
C VAL A 218 1.98 -16.63 7.18
N VAL A 219 0.88 -17.36 6.93
CA VAL A 219 0.87 -18.80 7.12
C VAL A 219 2.02 -19.31 6.26
N GLU A 220 3.10 -19.66 6.94
CA GLU A 220 4.22 -20.41 6.41
C GLU A 220 3.62 -21.58 5.63
N ILE A 221 3.62 -21.49 4.29
CA ILE A 221 3.17 -22.58 3.43
C ILE A 221 4.23 -23.67 3.59
N ARG A 222 4.09 -24.48 4.64
CA ARG A 222 4.70 -25.80 4.68
C ARG A 222 4.16 -26.52 3.47
N ALA A 223 5.04 -26.82 2.53
CA ALA A 223 4.75 -27.55 1.31
C ALA A 223 3.79 -28.72 1.62
N VAL A 224 2.53 -28.58 1.22
CA VAL A 224 1.60 -29.70 1.20
C VAL A 224 2.03 -30.53 -0.01
N SER A 225 2.79 -31.59 0.29
CA SER A 225 3.20 -32.61 -0.66
C SER A 225 1.99 -33.09 -1.44
N SER A 226 2.14 -33.05 -2.76
CA SER A 226 1.18 -33.43 -3.78
C SER A 226 0.69 -34.88 -3.64
N THR A 227 -0.36 -35.15 -2.86
CA THR A 227 -1.21 -36.36 -3.02
C THR A 227 -2.56 -36.19 -2.32
N SER A 228 -3.48 -35.43 -2.89
CA SER A 228 -4.90 -35.83 -3.00
C SER A 228 -5.70 -34.76 -3.75
N VAL A 229 -6.03 -35.12 -4.98
CA VAL A 229 -7.01 -34.46 -5.83
C VAL A 229 -8.40 -34.76 -5.25
N MET A 230 -9.30 -33.78 -5.36
CA MET A 230 -10.76 -33.84 -5.14
C MET A 230 -11.26 -33.64 -3.71
N ALA A 231 -12.25 -32.74 -3.60
CA ALA A 231 -13.05 -32.38 -2.43
C ALA A 231 -12.48 -31.34 -1.45
N LEU A 232 -12.49 -30.07 -1.88
CA LEU A 232 -12.98 -29.01 -0.99
C LEU A 232 -13.77 -27.98 -1.82
N GLU A 233 -14.98 -28.38 -2.18
CA GLU A 233 -16.05 -27.46 -2.55
C GLU A 233 -16.33 -26.49 -1.40
N LEU A 234 -16.52 -25.21 -1.77
CA LEU A 234 -17.51 -24.30 -1.18
C LEU A 234 -17.53 -24.19 0.36
N ARG A 235 -16.55 -23.49 0.96
CA ARG A 235 -16.75 -22.93 2.31
C ARG A 235 -15.91 -21.69 2.63
N VAL A 236 -15.72 -20.79 1.67
CA VAL A 236 -15.22 -19.43 1.95
C VAL A 236 -16.14 -18.42 1.28
N CYS A 237 -17.36 -18.34 1.79
CA CYS A 237 -18.32 -17.24 1.61
C CYS A 237 -19.45 -17.50 2.61
N TRP A 238 -19.24 -17.22 3.89
CA TRP A 238 -20.28 -16.80 4.84
C TRP A 238 -19.67 -15.70 5.70
#